data_AF-A0A536T1Y5-F1
#
_entry.id   AF-A0A536T1Y5-F1
#
_cell.length_a   1.000
_cell.length_b   1.000
_cell.length_c   1.000
_cell.angle_alpha   90.00
_cell.angle_beta   90.00
_cell.angle_gamma   90.00
#
_symmetry.space_group_name_H-M   'P 1'
#
loop_
_entity.id
_entity.type
_entity.pdbx_description
1 polymer ?
#
loop_
_entity_poly.entity_id
_entity_poly.type
_entity_poly.pdbx_seq_one_letter_code
_entity_poly.pdbx_strand_id
1 'polypeptide(L)' 'MNGVHDMGGMHNFGPVVREHGEPPFHADWERRAFALTLAMGGTRMWNLDQTRAARESLPPAQYLGSS' A
#
# COMPACT_ATOMS: atom_id res chain seq x y z
N MET A 1 -6.67 13.49 3.66
CA MET A 1 -6.12 14.00 4.95
C MET A 1 -4.69 14.46 4.67
N ASN A 2 -4.18 15.51 5.32
CA ASN A 2 -2.76 15.87 5.18
C ASN A 2 -1.89 14.88 5.97
N GLY A 3 -1.58 13.74 5.35
CA GLY A 3 -0.80 12.64 5.93
C GLY A 3 0.34 12.21 5.01
N VAL A 4 1.20 11.31 5.49
CA VAL A 4 2.42 10.91 4.77
C VAL A 4 2.20 10.15 3.47
N HIS A 5 0.96 9.75 3.15
CA HIS A 5 0.60 9.17 1.86
C HIS A 5 0.60 10.21 0.72
N ASP A 6 0.42 11.48 1.04
CA ASP A 6 0.46 12.59 0.08
C ASP A 6 1.91 13.09 -0.09
N MET A 7 2.71 12.29 -0.80
CA MET A 7 4.15 12.53 -0.96
C MET A 7 4.51 13.48 -2.11
N GLY A 8 3.52 14.08 -2.77
CA GLY A 8 3.71 14.98 -3.90
C GLY A 8 4.56 16.21 -3.51
N GLY A 9 5.77 16.32 -4.06
CA GLY A 9 6.68 17.45 -3.81
C GLY A 9 7.51 17.33 -2.52
N MET A 10 7.47 16.21 -1.81
CA MET A 10 8.37 15.96 -0.69
C MET A 10 9.81 15.69 -1.16
N HIS A 11 10.80 16.02 -0.33
CA HIS A 11 12.23 15.84 -0.61
C HIS A 11 12.84 14.74 0.29
N ASN A 12 14.07 14.32 -0.04
CA ASN A 12 14.93 13.45 0.77
C ASN A 12 14.57 11.94 0.82
N PHE A 13 13.88 11.40 -0.19
CA PHE A 13 13.64 9.95 -0.32
C PHE A 13 14.78 9.15 -0.96
N GLY A 14 15.81 9.83 -1.49
CA GLY A 14 16.89 9.19 -2.24
C GLY A 14 16.52 8.82 -3.67
N PRO A 15 17.41 8.11 -4.40
CA PRO A 15 17.17 7.68 -5.76
C PRO A 15 16.16 6.52 -5.84
N VAL A 16 15.40 6.45 -6.93
CA VAL A 16 14.55 5.29 -7.24
C VAL A 16 15.42 4.13 -7.71
N VAL A 17 15.44 3.03 -6.97
CA VAL A 17 16.15 1.79 -7.31
C VAL A 17 15.17 0.80 -7.92
N ARG A 18 15.48 0.25 -9.10
CA ARG A 18 14.65 -0.73 -9.80
C ARG A 18 15.30 -2.11 -9.78
N GLU A 19 14.52 -3.15 -9.51
CA GLU A 19 14.96 -4.54 -9.62
C GLU A 19 14.82 -5.03 -11.07
N HIS A 20 15.87 -5.64 -11.62
CA HIS A 20 15.80 -6.22 -12.96
C HIS A 20 15.06 -7.56 -12.94
N GLY A 21 13.94 -7.65 -13.67
CA GLY A 21 13.14 -8.87 -13.70
C GLY A 21 12.29 -9.07 -12.45
N GLU A 22 11.91 -7.98 -11.78
CA GLU A 22 11.08 -7.97 -10.57
C GLU A 22 9.84 -8.88 -10.71
N PRO A 23 9.65 -9.85 -9.80
CA PRO A 23 8.48 -10.71 -9.83
C PRO A 23 7.23 -9.94 -9.36
N PRO A 24 6.02 -10.34 -9.77
CA PRO A 24 4.79 -9.74 -9.25
C PRO A 24 4.57 -9.88 -7.75
N PHE A 25 5.21 -10.88 -7.12
CA PHE A 25 5.21 -11.15 -5.68
C PHE A 25 6.59 -11.68 -5.29
N HIS A 26 7.24 -11.05 -4.31
CA HIS A 26 8.53 -11.42 -3.72
C HIS A 26 8.40 -12.51 -2.66
N ALA A 27 7.23 -12.61 -2.01
CA ALA A 27 6.95 -13.63 -1.01
C ALA A 27 5.57 -14.29 -1.19
N ASP A 28 5.47 -15.57 -0.81
CA ASP A 28 4.23 -16.36 -0.96
C ASP A 28 3.00 -15.72 -0.29
N TRP A 29 3.22 -14.98 0.80
CA TRP A 29 2.15 -14.36 1.56
C TRP A 29 1.53 -13.16 0.84
N GLU A 30 2.28 -12.46 -0.02
CA GLU A 30 1.80 -11.25 -0.72
C GLU A 30 0.68 -11.61 -1.70
N ARG A 31 0.82 -12.74 -2.41
CA ARG A 31 -0.24 -13.28 -3.27
C ARG A 31 -1.52 -13.56 -2.48
N ARG A 32 -1.39 -14.08 -1.25
CA ARG A 32 -2.55 -14.38 -0.40
C ARG A 32 -3.19 -13.11 0.13
N ALA A 33 -2.40 -12.13 0.58
CA ALA A 33 -2.88 -10.83 1.04
C ALA A 33 -3.64 -10.10 -0.08
N PHE A 34 -3.07 -10.05 -1.29
CA PHE A 34 -3.72 -9.47 -2.46
C PHE A 34 -5.03 -10.17 -2.80
N ALA A 35 -5.03 -11.51 -2.87
CA ALA A 35 -6.23 -12.28 -3.19
C ALA A 35 -7.35 -12.05 -2.16
N LEU A 36 -7.01 -11.97 -0.87
CA LEU A 36 -7.97 -11.66 0.19
C LEU A 36 -8.56 -10.26 0.02
N THR A 37 -7.74 -9.22 -0.17
CA THR A 37 -8.23 -7.85 -0.36
C THR A 37 -9.16 -7.75 -1.58
N LEU A 38 -8.80 -8.40 -2.69
CA LEU A 38 -9.62 -8.44 -3.89
C LEU A 38 -10.95 -9.15 -3.67
N ALA A 39 -10.92 -10.34 -3.06
CA ALA A 39 -12.12 -11.12 -2.76
C ALA A 39 -13.07 -10.36 -1.82
N MET A 40 -12.53 -9.68 -0.81
CA MET A 40 -13.33 -8.88 0.12
C MET A 40 -14.04 -7.71 -0.57
N GLY A 41 -13.49 -7.16 -1.66
CA GLY A 41 -14.18 -6.16 -2.48
C GLY A 41 -15.52 -6.66 -3.05
N GLY A 42 -15.64 -7.97 -3.32
CA GLY A 42 -16.88 -8.61 -3.77
C GLY A 42 -17.99 -8.64 -2.70
N THR A 43 -17.62 -8.60 -1.41
CA THR A 43 -18.57 -8.66 -0.29
C THR A 43 -19.35 -7.36 -0.09
N ARG A 44 -18.87 -6.24 -0.65
CA ARG A 44 -19.43 -4.89 -0.47
C ARG A 44 -19.51 -4.41 1.00
N MET A 45 -18.81 -5.08 1.93
CA MET A 45 -18.71 -4.64 3.33
C MET A 45 -18.03 -3.27 3.47
N TRP A 46 -17.17 -2.94 2.50
CA TRP A 46 -16.57 -1.63 2.31
C TRP A 46 -16.38 -1.35 0.82
N ASN A 47 -16.32 -0.06 0.47
CA ASN A 47 -15.96 0.39 -0.87
C ASN A 47 -14.46 0.71 -0.97
N LEU A 48 -14.01 1.06 -2.18
CA LEU A 48 -12.60 1.35 -2.45
C LEU A 48 -12.12 2.63 -1.74
N ASP A 49 -13.00 3.60 -1.49
CA ASP A 49 -12.63 4.83 -0.80
C ASP A 49 -12.37 4.58 0.69
N GLN A 50 -13.17 3.70 1.31
CA GLN A 50 -12.96 3.25 2.69
C GLN A 50 -11.65 2.48 2.85
N THR A 51 -11.26 1.65 1.88
CA THR A 51 -9.96 0.94 1.95
C THR A 51 -8.77 1.89 1.81
N ARG A 52 -8.88 2.92 0.96
CA ARG A 52 -7.87 4.00 0.88
C ARG A 52 -7.77 4.76 2.19
N ALA A 53 -8.90 5.26 2.70
CA ALA A 53 -8.96 6.00 3.96
C ALA A 53 -8.39 5.19 5.15
N ALA A 54 -8.64 3.88 5.19
CA ALA A 54 -8.10 3.00 6.22
C ALA A 54 -6.57 2.84 6.16
N ARG A 55 -5.96 2.85 4.96
CA ARG A 55 -4.49 2.85 4.81
C ARG A 55 -3.90 4.20 5.15
N GLU A 56 -4.57 5.28 4.74
CA GLU A 56 -4.16 6.67 4.95
C GLU A 56 -4.20 7.09 6.43
N SER A 57 -4.96 6.38 7.28
CA SER A 57 -5.08 6.63 8.72
C SER A 57 -4.03 5.92 9.57
N LEU A 58 -3.16 5.10 8.98
CA LEU A 58 -2.06 4.46 9.71
C LEU A 58 -1.12 5.51 10.32
N PRO A 59 -0.54 5.24 11.52
CA PRO A 59 0.52 6.06 12.08
C PRO A 59 1.65 6.28 11.06
N PRO A 60 2.21 7.49 10.91
CA PRO A 60 3.18 7.80 9.85
C PRO A 60 4.36 6.83 9.75
N ALA A 61 4.94 6.45 10.89
CA ALA A 61 6.05 5.50 10.92
C ALA A 61 5.65 4.10 10.45
N GLN A 62 4.41 3.67 10.74
CA GLN A 62 3.88 2.39 10.27
C GLN A 62 3.61 2.44 8.76
N TYR A 63 3.01 3.53 8.26
CA TYR A 63 2.77 3.70 6.82
C TYR A 63 4.09 3.61 6.02
N LEU A 64 5.13 4.32 6.46
CA LEU A 64 6.43 4.36 5.76
C LEU A 64 7.29 3.10 5.99
N GLY A 65 7.05 2.37 7.08
CA GLY A 65 7.82 1.17 7.44
C GLY A 65 7.17 -0.16 7.06
N SER A 66 5.97 -0.14 6.49
CA SER A 66 5.26 -1.36 6.03
C SER A 66 5.65 -1.71 4.60
N SER A 67 5.71 -3.01 4.29
CA SER A 67 6.09 -3.55 2.98
C SER A 67 4.93 -3.67 2.00
#